data_AF-M1SJJ1-F1
#
_entry.id   AF-M1SJJ1-F1
#
_cell.length_a   1.000
_cell.length_b   1.000
_cell.length_c   1.000
_cell.angle_alpha   90.00
_cell.angle_beta   90.00
_cell.angle_gamma   90.00
#
_symmetry.space_group_name_H-M   'P 1'
#
loop_
_entity.id
_entity.type
_entity.pdbx_description
1 polymer ?
#
loop_
_entity_poly.entity_id
_entity_poly.type
_entity_poly.pdbx_seq_one_letter_code
_entity_poly.pdbx_strand_id
1 'polypeptide(L)'
;MVPENRYTYDTLYQLVSATGREMASAGQQRSSLPDISPFDKASYANYTRNYIYDRAGNMTQIRHSAPKTGNNHTTDITVSQRSNRAVLKTLADTPEKAEALFTPGGQQTQLQPGQTLSWTARGELQQVTPVVRNGAAGDRESYRYDAGSQRILKTTVQETGSRTQTQQVIYLPGLELYRGKENYQVICAGVAGRAQVRPGWTAKKITSGSVMTI
;
A
#
# COMPACT_ATOMS: atom_id res chain seq x y z
N MET A 1 19.92 -18.32 19.42
CA MET A 1 18.98 -18.87 18.41
C MET A 1 18.83 -17.83 17.32
N VAL A 2 19.35 -18.08 16.12
CA VAL A 2 19.19 -17.18 14.97
C VAL A 2 17.75 -17.35 14.46
N PRO A 3 16.98 -16.27 14.25
CA PRO A 3 15.64 -16.41 13.70
C PRO A 3 15.74 -16.90 12.25
N GLU A 4 15.18 -18.08 11.99
CA GLU A 4 15.04 -18.67 10.66
C GLU A 4 13.60 -18.46 10.16
N ASN A 5 13.46 -18.06 8.91
CA ASN A 5 12.16 -18.02 8.25
C ASN A 5 11.89 -19.38 7.62
N ARG A 6 10.81 -20.04 8.04
CA ARG A 6 10.35 -21.32 7.50
C ARG A 6 9.06 -21.09 6.73
N TYR A 7 8.97 -21.69 5.56
CA TYR A 7 7.81 -21.62 4.67
C TYR A 7 7.28 -23.02 4.40
N THR A 8 5.97 -23.20 4.51
CA THR A 8 5.28 -24.46 4.21
C THR A 8 4.25 -24.22 3.13
N TYR A 9 4.15 -25.15 2.18
CA TYR A 9 3.28 -25.07 1.03
C TYR A 9 2.33 -26.26 0.98
N ASP A 10 1.15 -26.08 0.39
CA ASP A 10 0.29 -27.19 0.01
C ASP A 10 0.78 -27.86 -1.29
N THR A 11 0.04 -28.88 -1.76
CA THR A 11 0.37 -29.61 -2.99
C THR A 11 0.20 -28.80 -4.27
N LEU A 12 -0.41 -27.61 -4.20
CA LEU A 12 -0.54 -26.65 -5.30
C LEU A 12 0.53 -25.54 -5.22
N TYR A 13 1.49 -25.66 -4.31
CA TYR A 13 2.52 -24.67 -4.02
C TYR A 13 1.97 -23.34 -3.51
N GLN A 14 0.77 -23.33 -2.92
CA GLN A 14 0.25 -22.16 -2.20
C GLN A 14 0.92 -22.09 -0.82
N LEU A 15 1.39 -20.90 -0.43
CA LEU A 15 1.99 -20.68 0.89
C LEU A 15 0.92 -20.83 1.97
N VAL A 16 1.00 -21.86 2.81
CA VAL A 16 0.03 -22.12 3.89
C VAL A 16 0.53 -21.74 5.28
N SER A 17 1.85 -21.66 5.47
CA SER A 17 2.44 -21.18 6.73
C SER A 17 3.79 -20.50 6.50
N ALA A 18 4.01 -19.40 7.22
CA ALA A 18 5.29 -18.68 7.24
C ALA A 18 5.68 -18.27 8.67
N THR A 19 6.93 -18.50 9.05
CA THR A 19 7.51 -17.96 10.28
C THR A 19 8.40 -16.76 9.98
N GLY A 20 8.54 -15.87 10.96
CA GLY A 20 9.46 -14.75 10.84
C GLY A 20 9.63 -14.01 12.16
N ARG A 21 10.24 -12.83 12.08
CA ARG A 21 10.42 -11.91 13.20
C ARG A 21 9.67 -10.61 12.96
N GLU A 22 9.12 -10.05 14.02
CA GLU A 22 8.51 -8.73 14.06
C GLU A 22 9.05 -7.92 15.24
N MET A 23 8.85 -6.60 15.21
CA MET A 23 9.12 -5.78 16.40
C MET A 23 8.19 -6.24 17.53
N ALA A 24 8.69 -6.32 18.75
CA ALA A 24 7.89 -6.79 19.88
C ALA A 24 6.73 -5.84 20.21
N SER A 25 6.82 -4.58 19.79
CA SER A 25 5.76 -3.57 19.85
C SER A 25 4.83 -3.58 18.63
N ALA A 26 5.02 -4.51 17.69
CA ALA A 26 4.13 -4.63 16.55
C ALA A 26 2.71 -4.94 17.04
N GLY A 27 1.76 -4.13 16.59
CA GLY A 27 0.34 -4.40 16.75
C GLY A 27 -0.21 -5.24 15.60
N GLN A 28 -1.53 -5.25 15.49
CA GLN A 28 -2.21 -5.80 14.32
C GLN A 28 -1.78 -5.07 13.04
N GLN A 29 -1.53 -5.82 11.97
CA GLN A 29 -1.19 -5.25 10.66
C GLN A 29 -2.30 -4.30 10.16
N ARG A 30 -1.90 -3.11 9.70
CA ARG A 30 -2.79 -2.08 9.14
C ARG A 30 -2.17 -1.49 7.87
N SER A 31 -2.90 -0.61 7.18
CA SER A 31 -2.38 0.14 6.02
C SER A 31 -1.34 1.20 6.42
N SER A 32 -1.39 1.69 7.66
CA SER A 32 -0.43 2.62 8.22
C SER A 32 0.92 1.93 8.47
N LEU A 33 2.00 2.63 8.16
CA LEU A 33 3.33 2.20 8.60
C LEU A 33 3.44 2.33 10.12
N PRO A 34 4.14 1.40 10.80
CA PRO A 34 4.45 1.55 12.21
C PRO A 34 5.42 2.72 12.43
N ASP A 35 5.40 3.29 13.63
CA ASP A 35 6.32 4.35 14.01
C ASP A 35 7.78 3.86 13.93
N ILE A 36 8.67 4.76 13.50
CA ILE A 36 10.10 4.46 13.41
C ILE A 36 10.67 4.42 14.84
N SER A 37 11.00 3.22 15.32
CA SER A 37 11.68 3.05 16.60
C SER A 37 13.21 3.08 16.41
N PRO A 38 13.95 3.81 17.27
CA PRO A 38 15.41 3.75 17.29
C PRO A 38 15.91 2.30 17.50
N PHE A 39 16.95 1.91 16.75
CA PHE A 39 17.47 0.53 16.73
C PHE A 39 17.99 0.05 18.10
N ASP A 40 18.42 0.96 18.97
CA ASP A 40 18.95 0.67 20.30
C ASP A 40 17.89 0.16 21.30
N LYS A 41 16.60 0.31 21.00
CA LYS A 41 15.47 -0.21 21.81
C LYS A 41 14.62 -1.26 21.09
N ALA A 42 15.03 -1.70 19.90
CA ALA A 42 14.28 -2.66 19.11
C ALA A 42 14.35 -4.08 19.72
N SER A 43 13.30 -4.47 20.44
CA SER A 43 13.05 -5.87 20.80
C SER A 43 12.29 -6.56 19.67
N TYR A 44 12.59 -7.83 19.42
CA TYR A 44 11.92 -8.64 18.40
C TYR A 44 11.22 -9.86 19.02
N ALA A 45 10.14 -10.27 18.37
CA ALA A 45 9.42 -11.50 18.67
C ALA A 45 9.27 -12.34 17.40
N ASN A 46 9.27 -13.66 17.57
CA ASN A 46 8.93 -14.56 16.46
C ASN A 46 7.42 -14.60 16.30
N TYR A 47 6.97 -14.68 15.04
CA TYR A 47 5.58 -14.92 14.71
C TYR A 47 5.44 -16.11 13.75
N THR A 48 4.23 -16.65 13.70
CA THR A 48 3.77 -17.56 12.65
C THR A 48 2.52 -16.98 12.01
N ARG A 49 2.45 -16.98 10.68
CA ARG A 49 1.24 -16.70 9.91
C ARG A 49 0.78 -17.96 9.20
N ASN A 50 -0.49 -18.30 9.35
CA ASN A 50 -1.14 -19.35 8.57
C ASN A 50 -2.13 -18.73 7.58
N TYR A 51 -2.16 -19.27 6.37
CA TYR A 51 -2.95 -18.76 5.25
C TYR A 51 -3.95 -19.82 4.82
N ILE A 52 -5.21 -19.42 4.64
CA ILE A 52 -6.30 -20.31 4.23
C ILE A 52 -6.79 -19.85 2.87
N TYR A 53 -7.00 -20.81 1.97
CA TYR A 53 -7.50 -20.58 0.62
C TYR A 53 -8.81 -21.36 0.41
N ASP A 54 -9.69 -20.84 -0.43
CA ASP A 54 -10.83 -21.60 -0.94
C ASP A 54 -10.41 -22.54 -2.09
N ARG A 55 -11.37 -23.27 -2.66
CA ARG A 55 -11.11 -24.21 -3.77
C ARG A 55 -10.72 -23.53 -5.08
N ALA A 56 -10.97 -22.23 -5.22
CA ALA A 56 -10.61 -21.45 -6.40
C ALA A 56 -9.25 -20.73 -6.23
N GLY A 57 -8.58 -20.90 -5.08
CA GLY A 57 -7.29 -20.29 -4.78
C GLY A 57 -7.40 -18.87 -4.21
N ASN A 58 -8.59 -18.40 -3.84
CA ASN A 58 -8.73 -17.11 -3.17
C ASN A 58 -8.30 -17.24 -1.71
N MET A 59 -7.41 -16.37 -1.24
CA MET A 59 -7.06 -16.29 0.17
C MET A 59 -8.26 -15.77 0.97
N THR A 60 -8.75 -16.58 1.92
CA THR A 60 -9.93 -16.27 2.74
C THR A 60 -9.55 -15.85 4.17
N GLN A 61 -8.36 -16.23 4.64
CA GLN A 61 -7.94 -15.90 6.00
C GLN A 61 -6.41 -15.84 6.15
N ILE A 62 -5.95 -14.89 6.95
CA ILE A 62 -4.58 -14.82 7.49
C ILE A 62 -4.67 -14.85 9.01
N ARG A 63 -4.18 -15.92 9.64
CA ARG A 63 -4.09 -16.03 11.10
C ARG A 63 -2.67 -15.73 11.53
N HIS A 64 -2.48 -14.65 12.28
CA HIS A 64 -1.19 -14.26 12.83
C HIS A 64 -1.12 -14.62 14.32
N SER A 65 0.00 -15.20 14.73
CA SER A 65 0.29 -15.48 16.13
C SER A 65 1.72 -15.16 16.48
N ALA A 66 1.90 -14.32 17.50
CA ALA A 66 3.17 -14.04 18.16
C ALA A 66 3.01 -14.28 19.68
N PRO A 67 3.21 -15.53 20.16
CA PRO A 67 2.90 -15.91 21.54
C PRO A 67 3.64 -15.08 22.61
N LYS A 68 4.88 -14.67 22.33
CA LYS A 68 5.73 -13.90 23.26
C LYS A 68 5.16 -12.52 23.58
N THR A 69 4.53 -11.87 22.60
CA THR A 69 3.97 -10.51 22.73
C THR A 69 2.46 -10.52 22.92
N GLY A 70 1.82 -11.69 22.76
CA GLY A 70 0.37 -11.79 22.75
C GLY A 70 -0.28 -11.17 21.50
N ASN A 71 0.51 -10.78 20.49
CA ASN A 71 -0.01 -10.24 19.23
C ASN A 71 -0.61 -11.38 18.40
N ASN A 72 -1.86 -11.73 18.70
CA ASN A 72 -2.63 -12.74 17.98
C ASN A 72 -3.83 -12.05 17.33
N HIS A 73 -3.94 -12.17 16.00
CA HIS A 73 -5.03 -11.56 15.26
C HIS A 73 -5.33 -12.33 13.98
N THR A 74 -6.56 -12.22 13.52
CA THR A 74 -7.02 -12.85 12.29
C THR A 74 -7.50 -11.79 11.32
N THR A 75 -7.06 -11.86 10.08
CA THR A 75 -7.57 -11.07 8.97
C THR A 75 -8.44 -11.97 8.12
N ASP A 76 -9.75 -11.75 8.18
CA ASP A 76 -10.72 -12.44 7.33
C ASP A 76 -10.94 -11.67 6.02
N ILE A 77 -11.07 -12.41 4.93
CA ILE A 77 -11.34 -11.92 3.59
C ILE A 77 -12.63 -12.57 3.10
N THR A 78 -13.61 -11.74 2.75
CA THR A 78 -14.90 -12.18 2.22
C THR A 78 -14.81 -12.25 0.71
N VAL A 79 -15.00 -13.45 0.16
CA VAL A 79 -15.00 -13.73 -1.28
C VAL A 79 -16.45 -13.79 -1.78
N SER A 80 -16.71 -13.24 -2.96
CA SER A 80 -17.99 -13.36 -3.67
C SER A 80 -18.36 -14.83 -3.92
N GLN A 81 -19.66 -15.15 -3.91
CA GLN A 81 -20.14 -16.49 -4.26
C GLN A 81 -20.11 -16.78 -5.76
N ARG A 82 -19.97 -15.73 -6.60
CA ARG A 82 -20.11 -15.84 -8.06
C ARG A 82 -18.91 -15.32 -8.85
N SER A 83 -17.83 -14.95 -8.17
CA SER A 83 -16.60 -14.47 -8.80
C SER A 83 -15.41 -14.58 -7.82
N ASN A 84 -14.20 -14.27 -8.28
CA ASN A 84 -13.00 -14.16 -7.44
C ASN A 84 -12.84 -12.77 -6.79
N ARG A 85 -13.90 -11.95 -6.78
CA ARG A 85 -13.88 -10.65 -6.12
C ARG A 85 -13.86 -10.86 -4.61
N ALA A 86 -12.87 -10.28 -3.94
CA ALA A 86 -12.64 -10.47 -2.52
C ALA A 86 -12.22 -9.16 -1.86
N VAL A 87 -12.73 -8.90 -0.66
CA VAL A 87 -12.40 -7.72 0.15
C VAL A 87 -12.21 -8.13 1.61
N LEU A 88 -11.56 -7.28 2.40
CA LEU A 88 -11.50 -7.49 3.85
C LEU A 88 -12.92 -7.60 4.43
N LYS A 89 -13.11 -8.49 5.40
CA LYS A 89 -14.40 -8.67 6.08
C LYS A 89 -14.93 -7.39 6.74
N THR A 90 -14.04 -6.46 7.08
CA THR A 90 -14.39 -5.13 7.59
C THR A 90 -15.05 -4.21 6.55
N LEU A 91 -14.91 -4.51 5.26
CA LEU A 91 -15.61 -3.83 4.16
C LEU A 91 -16.92 -4.52 3.80
N ALA A 92 -16.91 -5.86 3.75
CA ALA A 92 -18.09 -6.65 3.46
C ALA A 92 -18.12 -7.91 4.33
N ASP A 93 -19.16 -8.05 5.14
CA ASP A 93 -19.43 -9.21 5.97
C ASP A 93 -20.13 -10.35 5.22
N THR A 94 -20.65 -10.09 4.01
CA THR A 94 -21.29 -11.10 3.14
C THR A 94 -20.71 -11.12 1.73
N PRO A 95 -20.72 -12.27 1.04
CA PRO A 95 -20.25 -12.39 -0.35
C PRO A 95 -20.95 -11.46 -1.35
N GLU A 96 -22.24 -11.20 -1.15
CA GLU A 96 -23.04 -10.33 -2.04
C GLU A 96 -22.59 -8.87 -1.90
N LYS A 97 -22.26 -8.44 -0.68
CA LYS A 97 -21.69 -7.11 -0.43
C LYS A 97 -20.27 -7.00 -0.98
N ALA A 98 -19.46 -8.06 -0.88
CA ALA A 98 -18.12 -8.07 -1.47
C ALA A 98 -18.17 -7.84 -2.97
N GLU A 99 -19.10 -8.50 -3.66
CA GLU A 99 -19.32 -8.35 -5.10
C GLU A 99 -19.77 -6.94 -5.50
N ALA A 100 -20.59 -6.28 -4.67
CA ALA A 100 -21.08 -4.93 -4.90
C ALA A 100 -20.01 -3.83 -4.76
N LEU A 101 -18.85 -4.16 -4.16
CA LEU A 101 -17.72 -3.23 -3.99
C LEU A 101 -16.77 -3.21 -5.19
N PHE A 102 -17.26 -3.61 -6.36
CA PHE A 102 -16.50 -3.58 -7.61
C PHE A 102 -17.32 -2.95 -8.73
N THR A 103 -16.65 -2.27 -9.65
CA THR A 103 -17.24 -1.84 -10.91
C THR A 103 -17.61 -3.06 -11.77
N PRO A 104 -18.44 -2.89 -12.82
CA PRO A 104 -18.67 -3.96 -13.80
C PRO A 104 -17.36 -4.50 -14.40
N GLY A 105 -16.37 -3.63 -14.61
CA GLY A 105 -15.03 -3.99 -15.11
C GLY A 105 -14.13 -4.71 -14.10
N GLY A 106 -14.56 -4.91 -12.84
CA GLY A 106 -13.79 -5.62 -11.82
C GLY A 106 -12.83 -4.76 -11.00
N GLN A 107 -12.97 -3.44 -11.02
CA GLN A 107 -12.16 -2.54 -10.21
C GLN A 107 -12.81 -2.31 -8.83
N GLN A 108 -12.06 -2.46 -7.74
CA GLN A 108 -12.57 -2.24 -6.37
C GLN A 108 -12.95 -0.77 -6.16
N THR A 109 -14.09 -0.48 -5.54
CA THR A 109 -14.62 0.89 -5.38
C THR A 109 -14.31 1.50 -4.00
N GLN A 110 -13.87 0.68 -3.04
CA GLN A 110 -13.57 1.13 -1.68
C GLN A 110 -12.35 0.40 -1.11
N LEU A 111 -11.34 1.13 -0.67
CA LEU A 111 -10.08 0.58 -0.14
C LEU A 111 -10.22 0.15 1.34
N GLN A 112 -10.86 1.00 2.13
CA GLN A 112 -11.18 0.84 3.55
C GLN A 112 -12.51 1.54 3.83
N PRO A 113 -13.18 1.27 4.97
CA PRO A 113 -14.39 2.00 5.34
C PRO A 113 -14.18 3.52 5.21
N GLY A 114 -15.02 4.16 4.40
CA GLY A 114 -14.93 5.59 4.07
C GLY A 114 -13.92 5.99 2.97
N GLN A 115 -13.01 5.12 2.54
CA GLN A 115 -11.98 5.45 1.53
C GLN A 115 -12.36 4.95 0.14
N THR A 116 -12.90 5.84 -0.69
CA THR A 116 -13.34 5.51 -2.05
C THR A 116 -12.17 5.46 -3.05
N LEU A 117 -12.32 4.62 -4.07
CA LEU A 117 -11.44 4.47 -5.22
C LEU A 117 -12.18 4.88 -6.49
N SER A 118 -11.64 5.85 -7.23
CA SER A 118 -12.15 6.21 -8.56
C SER A 118 -11.19 5.73 -9.64
N TRP A 119 -11.73 5.44 -10.82
CA TRP A 119 -11.00 4.81 -11.92
C TRP A 119 -11.15 5.63 -13.20
N THR A 120 -10.12 5.63 -14.04
CA THR A 120 -10.22 6.18 -15.40
C THR A 120 -11.06 5.27 -16.28
N ALA A 121 -11.49 5.76 -17.45
CA ALA A 121 -12.17 4.92 -18.43
C ALA A 121 -11.31 3.74 -18.94
N ARG A 122 -9.99 3.79 -18.75
CA ARG A 122 -9.05 2.72 -19.08
C ARG A 122 -8.85 1.70 -17.94
N GLY A 123 -9.54 1.87 -16.81
CA GLY A 123 -9.38 1.01 -15.63
C GLY A 123 -8.14 1.31 -14.79
N GLU A 124 -7.53 2.49 -14.94
CA GLU A 124 -6.40 2.92 -14.12
C GLU A 124 -6.90 3.62 -12.86
N LEU A 125 -6.24 3.42 -11.71
CA LEU A 125 -6.64 4.09 -10.47
C LEU A 125 -6.47 5.61 -10.60
N GLN A 126 -7.55 6.37 -10.57
CA GLN A 126 -7.50 7.81 -10.75
C GLN A 126 -7.31 8.57 -9.44
N GLN A 127 -8.04 8.17 -8.39
CA GLN A 127 -8.01 8.84 -7.11
C GLN A 127 -8.34 7.89 -5.96
N VAL A 128 -7.67 8.11 -4.83
CA VAL A 128 -8.05 7.62 -3.50
C VAL A 128 -8.46 8.81 -2.64
N THR A 129 -9.50 8.65 -1.83
CA THR A 129 -9.91 9.65 -0.83
C THR A 129 -9.59 9.14 0.58
N PRO A 130 -8.41 9.42 1.16
CA PRO A 130 -7.99 8.80 2.42
C PRO A 130 -8.79 9.27 3.64
N VAL A 131 -9.25 10.53 3.63
CA VAL A 131 -10.04 11.14 4.71
C VAL A 131 -11.21 11.88 4.10
N VAL A 132 -12.43 11.41 4.35
CA VAL A 132 -13.67 12.10 3.98
C VAL A 132 -14.06 13.04 5.12
N ARG A 133 -14.33 14.31 4.82
CA ARG A 133 -14.82 15.31 5.77
C ARG A 133 -16.21 15.77 5.32
N ASN A 134 -17.16 15.84 6.25
CA ASN A 134 -18.50 16.36 5.96
C ASN A 134 -18.42 17.86 5.67
N GLY A 135 -18.83 18.30 4.47
CA GLY A 135 -18.93 19.71 4.11
C GLY A 135 -17.62 20.44 3.79
N ALA A 136 -16.48 19.73 3.73
CA ALA A 136 -15.18 20.30 3.37
C ALA A 136 -14.44 19.39 2.37
N ALA A 137 -13.42 19.91 1.69
CA ALA A 137 -12.55 19.08 0.86
C ALA A 137 -11.87 18.00 1.72
N GLY A 138 -12.08 16.74 1.35
CA GLY A 138 -11.36 15.61 1.93
C GLY A 138 -9.91 15.58 1.47
N ASP A 139 -9.07 14.82 2.18
CA ASP A 139 -7.74 14.52 1.67
C ASP A 139 -7.89 13.67 0.40
N ARG A 140 -6.99 13.84 -0.57
CA ARG A 140 -7.00 13.05 -1.81
C ARG A 140 -5.60 12.74 -2.30
N GLU A 141 -5.44 11.55 -2.85
CA GLU A 141 -4.28 11.19 -3.66
C GLU A 141 -4.77 10.85 -5.06
N SER A 142 -4.22 11.49 -6.08
CA SER A 142 -4.63 11.32 -7.49
C SER A 142 -3.44 10.97 -8.38
N TYR A 143 -3.72 10.26 -9.45
CA TYR A 143 -2.70 9.71 -10.35
C TYR A 143 -2.98 10.07 -11.81
N ARG A 144 -1.90 10.23 -12.58
CA ARG A 144 -1.95 10.36 -14.04
C ARG A 144 -1.01 9.36 -14.67
N TYR A 145 -1.38 8.93 -15.87
CA TYR A 145 -0.72 7.88 -16.61
C TYR A 145 -0.38 8.37 -18.01
N ASP A 146 0.69 7.82 -18.60
CA ASP A 146 1.00 8.00 -20.01
C ASP A 146 0.13 7.12 -20.92
N ALA A 147 0.40 7.18 -22.23
CA ALA A 147 -0.30 6.36 -23.21
C ALA A 147 -0.12 4.85 -22.97
N GLY A 148 0.99 4.43 -22.38
CA GLY A 148 1.29 3.04 -22.00
C GLY A 148 0.73 2.61 -20.63
N SER A 149 -0.12 3.44 -20.02
CA SER A 149 -0.68 3.21 -18.67
C SER A 149 0.37 3.15 -17.56
N GLN A 150 1.55 3.75 -17.78
CA GLN A 150 2.56 3.90 -16.74
C GLN A 150 2.30 5.20 -15.96
N ARG A 151 2.41 5.14 -14.64
CA ARG A 151 2.16 6.30 -13.78
C ARG A 151 3.26 7.34 -13.97
N ILE A 152 2.87 8.57 -14.34
CA ILE A 152 3.78 9.70 -14.57
C ILE A 152 3.65 10.80 -13.52
N LEU A 153 2.52 10.86 -12.80
CA LEU A 153 2.29 11.84 -11.75
C LEU A 153 1.49 11.22 -10.62
N LYS A 154 1.89 11.54 -9.39
CA LYS A 154 1.10 11.38 -8.18
C LYS A 154 0.95 12.73 -7.51
N THR A 155 -0.27 13.13 -7.18
CA THR A 155 -0.54 14.37 -6.43
C THR A 155 -1.31 14.03 -5.17
N THR A 156 -0.76 14.40 -4.02
CA THR A 156 -1.37 14.23 -2.69
C THR A 156 -1.76 15.60 -2.16
N VAL A 157 -3.02 15.76 -1.75
CA VAL A 157 -3.56 16.97 -1.11
C VAL A 157 -4.07 16.59 0.26
N GLN A 158 -3.56 17.26 1.30
CA GLN A 158 -3.94 17.06 2.69
C GLN A 158 -4.42 18.38 3.28
N GLU A 159 -5.58 18.36 3.93
CA GLU A 159 -6.09 19.52 4.68
C GLU A 159 -5.72 19.38 6.16
N THR A 160 -4.94 20.35 6.67
CA THR A 160 -4.52 20.43 8.07
C THR A 160 -4.99 21.75 8.68
N GLY A 161 -6.12 21.71 9.40
CA GLY A 161 -6.75 22.91 9.95
C GLY A 161 -7.23 23.84 8.83
N SER A 162 -6.73 25.08 8.80
CA SER A 162 -7.00 26.07 7.73
C SER A 162 -5.99 26.04 6.57
N ARG A 163 -5.09 25.05 6.53
CA ARG A 163 -4.03 24.96 5.52
C ARG A 163 -4.17 23.72 4.65
N THR A 164 -4.04 23.93 3.35
CA THR A 164 -3.93 22.86 2.36
C THR A 164 -2.45 22.61 2.04
N GLN A 165 -1.99 21.36 2.21
CA GLN A 165 -0.68 20.92 1.78
C GLN A 165 -0.80 20.08 0.51
N THR A 166 -0.13 20.53 -0.56
CA THR A 166 -0.03 19.75 -1.81
C THR A 166 1.39 19.21 -1.97
N GLN A 167 1.49 17.93 -2.31
CA GLN A 167 2.73 17.25 -2.67
C GLN A 167 2.56 16.57 -4.03
N GLN A 168 3.60 16.62 -4.86
CA GLN A 168 3.62 15.96 -6.16
C GLN A 168 4.87 15.11 -6.31
N VAL A 169 4.72 13.97 -6.98
CA VAL A 169 5.81 13.13 -7.44
C VAL A 169 5.66 12.95 -8.95
N ILE A 170 6.63 13.45 -9.71
CA ILE A 170 6.69 13.29 -11.17
C ILE A 170 7.67 12.15 -11.46
N TYR A 171 7.19 11.13 -12.16
CA TYR A 171 7.99 9.95 -12.51
C TYR A 171 8.53 10.12 -13.93
N LEU A 172 9.86 10.06 -14.04
CA LEU A 172 10.60 10.15 -15.30
C LEU A 172 11.54 8.93 -15.41
N PRO A 173 12.03 8.60 -16.62
CA PRO A 173 13.02 7.54 -16.77
C PRO A 173 14.25 7.79 -15.87
N GLY A 174 14.47 6.89 -14.89
CA GLY A 174 15.60 6.97 -13.95
C GLY A 174 15.53 8.08 -12.91
N LEU A 175 14.38 8.77 -12.75
CA LEU A 175 14.28 9.95 -11.87
C LEU A 175 12.87 10.12 -11.29
N GLU A 176 12.79 10.41 -9.99
CA GLU A 176 11.57 10.87 -9.32
C GLU A 176 11.77 12.31 -8.85
N LEU A 177 10.92 13.24 -9.30
CA LEU A 177 10.93 14.64 -8.86
C LEU A 177 9.82 14.89 -7.86
N TYR A 178 10.20 15.28 -6.64
CA TYR A 178 9.29 15.60 -5.55
C TYR A 178 9.12 17.11 -5.44
N ARG A 179 7.87 17.57 -5.41
CA ARG A 179 7.50 18.97 -5.22
C ARG A 179 6.52 19.11 -4.07
N GLY A 180 6.67 20.15 -3.25
CA GLY A 180 5.76 20.39 -2.12
C GLY A 180 6.36 21.38 -1.13
N LYS A 181 6.38 21.01 0.15
CA LYS A 181 7.05 21.80 1.20
C LYS A 181 8.56 21.92 0.92
N GLU A 182 9.15 20.82 0.48
CA GLU A 182 10.54 20.76 0.04
C GLU A 182 10.56 20.13 -1.36
N ASN A 183 11.45 20.65 -2.21
CA ASN A 183 11.66 20.12 -3.54
C ASN A 183 12.96 19.32 -3.55
N TYR A 184 12.89 18.08 -3.99
CA TYR A 184 14.05 17.21 -4.10
C TYR A 184 13.90 16.23 -5.26
N GLN A 185 15.00 15.61 -5.64
CA GLN A 185 15.04 14.61 -6.69
C GLN A 185 15.64 13.31 -6.15
N VAL A 186 15.12 12.19 -6.61
CA VAL A 186 15.66 10.85 -6.34
C VAL A 186 16.09 10.26 -7.66
N ILE A 187 17.40 10.03 -7.81
CA ILE A 187 17.94 9.31 -8.97
C ILE A 187 17.71 7.82 -8.74
N CYS A 188 16.98 7.20 -9.64
CA CYS A 188 16.66 5.78 -9.61
C CYS A 188 17.65 5.04 -10.50
N ALA A 189 18.74 4.53 -9.91
CA ALA A 189 19.73 3.73 -10.62
C ALA A 189 19.37 2.24 -10.52
N GLY A 190 19.10 1.62 -11.67
CA GLY A 190 18.76 0.19 -11.79
C GLY A 190 17.41 -0.05 -12.46
N VAL A 191 17.24 -1.26 -12.99
CA VAL A 191 16.00 -1.70 -13.64
C VAL A 191 15.00 -2.15 -12.56
N ALA A 192 13.72 -1.82 -12.72
CA ALA A 192 12.66 -2.36 -11.88
C ALA A 192 12.72 -3.90 -11.84
N GLY A 193 12.70 -4.49 -10.64
CA GLY A 193 12.82 -5.94 -10.45
C GLY A 193 14.24 -6.46 -10.19
N ARG A 194 15.26 -5.59 -10.16
CA ARG A 194 16.62 -5.88 -9.65
C ARG A 194 16.97 -4.95 -8.48
N ALA A 195 18.14 -5.12 -7.88
CA ALA A 195 18.64 -4.21 -6.85
C ALA A 195 18.62 -2.76 -7.38
N GLN A 196 17.75 -1.94 -6.82
CA GLN A 196 17.69 -0.51 -7.08
C GLN A 196 18.57 0.21 -6.07
N VAL A 197 19.53 0.97 -6.56
CA VAL A 197 20.28 1.90 -5.72
C VAL A 197 19.56 3.23 -5.79
N ARG A 198 19.21 3.78 -4.63
CA ARG A 198 18.75 5.16 -4.46
C ARG A 198 19.88 5.92 -3.75
N PRO A 199 20.87 6.46 -4.48
CA PRO A 199 21.93 7.25 -3.87
C PRO A 199 21.31 8.46 -3.17
N GLY A 200 21.85 8.81 -2.01
CA GLY A 200 21.31 9.82 -1.12
C GLY A 200 21.03 11.18 -1.79
N TRP A 201 20.01 11.83 -1.23
CA TRP A 201 19.47 13.15 -1.52
C TRP A 201 20.45 14.18 -2.07
N THR A 202 20.24 14.65 -3.29
CA THR A 202 20.62 16.02 -3.66
C THR A 202 19.41 16.93 -3.47
N ALA A 203 19.31 17.60 -2.32
CA ALA A 203 18.46 18.77 -2.16
C ALA A 203 19.08 19.94 -2.93
N LYS A 204 19.04 19.89 -4.26
CA LYS A 204 19.32 21.08 -5.06
C LYS A 204 18.07 21.94 -4.99
N LYS A 205 18.11 23.00 -4.17
CA LYS A 205 17.13 24.08 -4.17
C LYS A 205 17.05 24.59 -5.61
N ILE A 206 15.99 24.24 -6.34
CA ILE A 206 15.79 24.73 -7.70
C ILE A 206 15.37 26.20 -7.55
N THR A 207 16.35 27.11 -7.54
CA THR A 207 16.12 28.53 -7.75
C THR A 207 15.85 28.76 -9.23
N SER A 208 14.80 29.50 -9.55
CA SER A 208 14.44 29.83 -10.93
C SER A 208 15.61 30.54 -11.63
N GLY A 209 16.07 29.99 -12.75
CA GLY A 209 17.07 30.63 -13.60
C GLY A 209 18.35 29.83 -13.75
N SER A 210 18.28 28.73 -14.49
CA SER A 210 19.43 28.23 -15.26
C SER A 210 18.86 27.34 -16.36
N VAL A 211 18.70 27.94 -17.53
CA VAL A 211 18.60 27.22 -18.79
C VAL A 211 19.94 26.51 -18.97
N MET A 212 19.93 25.18 -19.09
CA MET A 212 21.05 24.46 -19.65
C MET A 212 20.51 23.74 -20.88
N THR A 213 20.79 24.34 -22.03
CA THR A 213 20.67 23.68 -23.33
C THR A 213 21.63 22.48 -23.34
N ILE A 214 21.15 21.41 -23.96
CA ILE A 214 21.79 20.10 -24.22
C ILE A 214 23.27 20.20 -24.57
#